data_AF-A0A529PUY3-F1
#
_entry.id   AF-A0A529PUY3-F1
#
_cell.length_a   1.000
_cell.length_b   1.000
_cell.length_c   1.000
_cell.angle_alpha   90.00
_cell.angle_beta   90.00
_cell.angle_gamma   90.00
#
_symmetry.space_group_name_H-M   'P 1'
#
loop_
_entity.id
_entity.type
_entity.pdbx_description
1 polymer ?
#
loop_
_entity_poly.entity_id
_entity_poly.type
_entity_poly.pdbx_seq_one_letter_code
_entity_poly.pdbx_strand_id
1 'polypeptide(L)' 'MIDFWFSIGSTYTYLSVMRLAEVQAETGIEFRWRPFNVRSIMIEMDNVPFAKKPVKAAYMWRDIERRAAMHRM' A
#
# COMPACT_ATOMS: atom_id res chain seq x y z
N MET A 1 -4.58 -6.96 18.31
CA MET A 1 -4.28 -7.62 17.01
C MET A 1 -5.05 -6.92 15.92
N ILE A 2 -4.39 -6.54 14.82
CA ILE A 2 -4.97 -5.82 13.68
C ILE A 2 -4.93 -6.70 12.42
N ASP A 3 -6.06 -6.87 11.72
CA ASP A 3 -6.07 -7.50 10.40
C ASP A 3 -5.48 -6.52 9.35
N PHE A 4 -4.37 -6.91 8.73
CA PHE A 4 -3.69 -6.11 7.71
C PHE A 4 -3.84 -6.74 6.33
N TRP A 5 -4.68 -6.13 5.50
CA TRP A 5 -4.94 -6.56 4.13
C TRP A 5 -3.91 -5.96 3.16
N PHE A 6 -3.27 -6.82 2.37
CA PHE A 6 -2.21 -6.39 1.46
C PHE A 6 -2.29 -7.13 0.11
N SER A 7 -1.81 -6.46 -0.94
CA SER A 7 -1.70 -7.04 -2.28
C SER A 7 -0.34 -6.72 -2.89
N ILE A 8 0.25 -7.69 -3.58
CA ILE A 8 1.50 -7.50 -4.31
C ILE A 8 1.22 -6.61 -5.52
N GLY A 9 2.07 -5.60 -5.73
CA GLY A 9 1.91 -4.57 -6.77
C GLY A 9 1.23 -3.27 -6.30
N SER A 10 0.72 -3.22 -5.06
CA SER A 10 0.23 -1.98 -4.46
C SER A 10 1.38 -1.14 -3.90
N THR A 11 1.68 -0.01 -4.53
CA THR A 11 2.77 0.90 -4.13
C THR A 11 2.57 1.47 -2.73
N TYR A 12 1.34 1.81 -2.35
CA TYR A 12 1.03 2.32 -1.01
C TYR A 12 1.11 1.24 0.07
N THR A 13 0.66 0.03 -0.25
CA THR A 13 0.74 -1.10 0.67
C THR A 13 2.20 -1.44 0.97
N TYR A 14 3.09 -1.38 -0.03
CA TYR A 14 4.52 -1.55 0.17
C TYR A 14 5.09 -0.61 1.25
N LEU A 15 4.78 0.69 1.18
CA LEU A 15 5.24 1.67 2.18
C LEU A 15 4.78 1.33 3.60
N SER A 16 3.58 0.77 3.76
CA SER A 16 3.08 0.35 5.07
C SER A 16 3.79 -0.92 5.55
N VAL A 17 3.84 -1.97 4.71
CA VAL A 17 4.41 -3.29 5.05
C VAL A 17 5.83 -3.15 5.60
N MET A 18 6.67 -2.33 4.94
CA MET A 18 8.07 -2.15 5.32
C MET A 18 8.27 -1.53 6.71
N ARG A 19 7.24 -0.91 7.27
CA ARG A 19 7.28 -0.25 8.59
C ARG A 19 6.63 -1.08 9.70
N LEU A 20 5.78 -2.06 9.36
CA LEU A 20 4.98 -2.76 10.36
C LEU A 20 5.82 -3.56 11.36
N ALA A 21 7.00 -4.05 10.96
CA ALA A 21 7.90 -4.75 11.86
C ALA A 21 8.42 -3.85 13.00
N GLU A 22 8.81 -2.61 12.68
CA GLU A 22 9.22 -1.61 13.66
C GLU A 22 8.06 -1.21 14.56
N VAL A 23 6.87 -0.96 13.98
CA VAL A 23 5.66 -0.66 14.76
C VAL A 23 5.32 -1.79 15.74
N GLN A 24 5.40 -3.05 15.31
CA GLN A 24 5.16 -4.19 16.18
C GLN A 24 6.19 -4.26 17.32
N ALA A 25 7.46 -3.98 17.04
CA ALA A 25 8.53 -3.96 18.06
C ALA A 25 8.34 -2.83 19.09
N GLU A 26 7.94 -1.64 18.64
CA GLU A 26 7.76 -0.46 19.52
C GLU A 26 6.48 -0.50 20.36
N THR A 27 5.41 -1.06 19.81
CA THR A 27 4.06 -0.97 20.40
C THR A 27 3.55 -2.28 21.00
N GLY A 28 4.14 -3.42 20.63
CA GLY A 28 3.61 -4.75 20.94
C GLY A 28 2.32 -5.10 20.19
N ILE A 29 1.87 -4.28 19.23
CA ILE A 29 0.71 -4.60 18.40
C ILE A 29 1.04 -5.72 17.44
N GLU A 30 0.26 -6.79 17.49
CA GLU A 30 0.33 -7.88 16.52
C GLU A 30 -0.51 -7.62 15.27
N PHE A 31 0.02 -8.02 14.11
CA PHE A 31 -0.67 -7.95 12.82
C PHE A 31 -1.02 -9.34 12.30
N ARG A 32 -2.29 -9.54 11.92
CA ARG A 32 -2.74 -10.72 11.18
C ARG A 32 -2.71 -10.40 9.68
N TRP A 33 -1.80 -11.04 8.97
CA TRP A 33 -1.58 -10.82 7.54
C TRP A 33 -2.70 -11.42 6.68
N ARG A 34 -3.29 -10.61 5.80
CA ARG A 34 -4.37 -10.99 4.88
C ARG A 34 -3.99 -10.66 3.43
N PRO A 35 -3.30 -11.56 2.71
CA PRO A 35 -3.04 -11.35 1.30
C PRO A 35 -4.35 -11.41 0.50
N PHE A 36 -4.52 -10.53 -0.48
CA PHE A 36 -5.66 -10.57 -1.41
C PHE A 36 -5.25 -10.19 -2.84
N ASN A 37 -6.08 -10.58 -3.80
CA ASN A 37 -5.89 -10.24 -5.21
C ASN A 37 -6.61 -8.93 -5.54
N VAL A 38 -5.88 -7.82 -5.53
CA VAL A 38 -6.45 -6.51 -5.87
C VAL A 38 -6.89 -6.42 -7.33
N ARG A 39 -6.26 -7.17 -8.24
CA ARG A 39 -6.63 -7.16 -9.66
C ARG A 39 -8.02 -7.73 -9.88
N SER A 40 -8.38 -8.81 -9.18
CA SER A 40 -9.73 -9.38 -9.25
C SER A 40 -10.79 -8.37 -8.82
N ILE A 41 -10.54 -7.64 -7.73
CA ILE A 41 -11.46 -6.59 -7.24
C ILE A 41 -11.54 -5.42 -8.23
N MET A 42 -10.41 -4.99 -8.78
CA MET A 42 -10.38 -3.93 -9.80
C MET A 42 -11.22 -4.31 -11.03
N ILE A 43 -11.18 -5.57 -11.47
CA ILE A 43 -12.00 -6.07 -12.58
C ILE A 43 -13.48 -6.08 -12.20
N GLU A 44 -13.83 -6.60 -11.02
CA GLU A 44 -15.21 -6.63 -10.51
C GLU A 44 -15.82 -5.23 -10.41
N MET A 45 -15.01 -4.25 -10.01
CA MET A 45 -15.43 -2.85 -9.89
C MET A 45 -15.34 -2.04 -11.20
N ASP A 46 -14.95 -2.67 -12.31
CA ASP A 46 -14.62 -2.00 -13.58
C ASP A 46 -13.73 -0.74 -13.38
N ASN A 47 -12.74 -0.86 -12.50
CA ASN A 47 -11.91 0.25 -12.05
C ASN A 47 -10.44 -0.09 -12.18
N VAL A 48 -9.81 0.42 -13.25
CA VAL A 48 -8.36 0.37 -13.42
C VAL A 48 -7.75 1.69 -12.94
N PRO A 49 -6.99 1.70 -11.81
CA PRO A 49 -6.40 2.93 -11.31
C PRO A 49 -5.47 3.56 -12.33
N PHE A 50 -5.54 4.88 -12.43
CA PHE A 50 -4.62 5.73 -13.20
C PHE A 50 -4.60 5.53 -14.73
N ALA A 51 -5.18 4.47 -15.29
CA ALA A 51 -5.08 4.11 -16.71
C ALA A 51 -5.42 5.25 -17.69
N LYS A 52 -6.37 6.11 -17.34
CA LYS A 52 -6.78 7.27 -18.15
C LYS A 52 -6.61 8.61 -17.41
N LYS A 53 -5.78 8.64 -16.37
CA LYS A 53 -5.64 9.79 -15.45
C LYS A 53 -4.16 10.17 -15.28
N PRO A 54 -3.49 10.69 -16.32
CA PRO A 54 -2.03 10.91 -16.32
C PRO A 54 -1.57 11.88 -15.22
N VAL A 55 -2.33 12.95 -14.97
CA VAL A 55 -2.02 13.91 -13.88
C VAL A 55 -2.08 13.22 -12.51
N LYS A 56 -3.08 12.35 -12.30
CA LYS A 56 -3.23 11.60 -11.05
C LYS A 56 -2.12 10.54 -10.91
N ALA A 57 -1.71 9.91 -12.01
CA ALA A 57 -0.61 8.96 -12.04
C ALA A 57 0.73 9.64 -11.67
N ALA A 58 1.02 10.78 -12.28
CA ALA A 58 2.22 11.57 -11.99
C ALA A 58 2.26 12.02 -10.51
N TYR A 59 1.12 12.49 -10.00
CA TYR A 59 0.99 12.83 -8.58
C TYR A 59 1.23 11.62 -7.68
N MET A 60 0.66 10.45 -8.01
CA MET A 60 0.87 9.24 -7.22
C MET A 60 2.35 8.89 -7.11
N TRP A 61 3.11 8.93 -8.21
CA TRP A 61 4.55 8.63 -8.16
C TRP A 61 5.34 9.62 -7.30
N ARG A 62 5.08 10.92 -7.44
CA ARG A 62 5.66 11.95 -6.58
C ARG A 62 5.28 11.76 -5.10
N ASP A 63 4.05 11.32 -4.83
CA ASP A 63 3.59 11.06 -3.46
C ASP A 63 4.27 9.83 -2.85
N ILE A 64 4.48 8.77 -3.63
CA ILE A 64 5.25 7.59 -3.20
C ILE A 64 6.67 7.98 -2.83
N GLU A 65 7.36 8.76 -3.68
CA GLU A 65 8.71 9.26 -3.40
C GLU A 65 8.76 10.09 -2.10
N ARG A 66 7.83 11.04 -1.95
CA ARG A 66 7.75 11.88 -0.74
C ARG A 66 7.51 11.07 0.53
N ARG A 67 6.65 10.05 0.48
CA ARG A 67 6.34 9.22 1.63
C ARG A 67 7.46 8.24 1.95
N ALA A 68 8.13 7.68 0.95
CA ALA A 68 9.34 6.88 1.16
C ALA A 68 10.39 7.71 1.93
N ALA A 69 10.68 8.93 1.46
CA ALA A 69 11.58 9.85 2.15
C ALA A 69 11.12 10.17 3.59
N MET A 70 9.82 10.44 3.79
CA MET A 70 9.24 10.68 5.12
C MET A 70 9.41 9.48 6.06
N HIS A 71 9.33 8.27 5.52
CA HIS A 71 9.47 7.02 6.26
C HIS A 71 10.92 6.50 6.32
N ARG A 72 11.88 7.26 5.75
CA ARG A 72 13.30 6.90 5.67
C ARG A 72 13.52 5.55 4.96
N MET A 73 12.76 5.34 3.89
CA MET A 73 12.83 4.16 3.01
C MET A 73 13.47 4.49 1.66
#